data_AF-A0A800M7E0-F1
#
_entry.id   AF-A0A800M7E0-F1
#
_cell.length_a   1.000
_cell.length_b   1.000
_cell.length_c   1.000
_cell.angle_alpha   90.00
_cell.angle_beta   90.00
_cell.angle_gamma   90.00
#
_symmetry.space_group_name_H-M   'P 1'
#
loop_
_entity.id
_entity.type
_entity.pdbx_description
1 polymer ?
#
loop_
_entity_poly.entity_id
_entity_poly.type
_entity_poly.pdbx_seq_one_letter_code
_entity_poly.pdbx_strand_id
1 'polypeptide(L)'
;MGTALGAGFLILLPDENGRFVFRAVAVCFPSSWRPEEKNGLPVHAIHFPVPTLNKNLGARIDKSLANLEPGKAWERSNWGLSRSAELNQHPTRDIPRVALRNPVGECVAGGT
;
A
#
# COMPACT_ATOMS: atom_id res chain seq x y z
N MET A 1 -23.93 -17.46 8.92
CA MET A 1 -23.95 -16.17 8.19
C MET A 1 -22.56 -15.58 8.27
N GLY A 2 -21.88 -15.49 7.13
CA GLY A 2 -20.51 -14.98 7.01
C GLY A 2 -20.18 -14.94 5.54
N THR A 3 -20.72 -13.93 4.85
CA THR A 3 -20.38 -13.66 3.47
C THR A 3 -18.88 -13.35 3.42
N ALA A 4 -18.15 -14.02 2.53
CA ALA A 4 -16.74 -13.76 2.32
C ALA A 4 -16.55 -12.29 1.94
N LEU A 5 -16.05 -11.48 2.87
CA LEU A 5 -15.62 -10.12 2.57
C LEU A 5 -14.38 -10.26 1.69
N GLY A 6 -14.54 -10.06 0.38
CA GLY A 6 -13.40 -9.90 -0.53
C GLY A 6 -12.59 -8.63 -0.22
N ALA A 7 -13.19 -7.68 0.51
CA ALA A 7 -12.57 -6.44 0.94
C ALA A 7 -11.77 -6.62 2.24
N GLY A 8 -10.56 -6.06 2.28
CA GLY A 8 -9.77 -5.91 3.50
C GLY A 8 -10.10 -4.60 4.23
N PHE A 9 -10.03 -4.62 5.56
CA PHE A 9 -10.26 -3.47 6.43
C PHE A 9 -9.04 -3.23 7.33
N LEU A 10 -8.72 -1.97 7.58
CA LEU A 10 -7.67 -1.54 8.50
C LEU A 10 -8.19 -0.42 9.40
N ILE A 11 -7.79 -0.45 10.67
CA ILE A 11 -8.13 0.56 11.69
C ILE A 11 -6.89 1.39 12.00
N LEU A 12 -7.04 2.70 11.86
CA LEU A 12 -6.12 3.70 12.36
C LEU A 12 -6.74 4.37 13.58
N LEU A 13 -5.97 4.51 14.66
CA LEU A 13 -6.34 5.33 15.82
C LEU A 13 -5.26 6.40 16.02
N PRO A 14 -5.60 7.60 16.54
CA PRO A 14 -4.58 8.57 16.92
C PRO A 14 -3.72 8.04 18.09
N ASP A 15 -2.43 8.35 18.07
CA ASP A 15 -1.52 8.21 19.22
C ASP A 15 -1.65 9.40 20.20
N GLU A 16 -0.84 9.42 21.25
CA GLU A 16 -0.80 10.51 22.25
C GLU A 16 -0.47 11.88 21.64
N ASN A 17 0.17 11.92 20.47
CA ASN A 17 0.51 13.13 19.73
C ASN A 17 -0.50 13.43 18.61
N GLY A 18 -1.64 12.73 18.57
CA GLY A 18 -2.69 12.90 17.56
C GLY A 18 -2.36 12.31 16.19
N ARG A 19 -1.29 11.52 16.04
CA ARG A 19 -0.90 10.91 14.76
C ARG A 19 -1.63 9.60 14.54
N PHE A 20 -2.22 9.41 13.36
CA PHE A 20 -2.89 8.16 13.03
C PHE A 20 -1.89 7.00 12.86
N VAL A 21 -2.09 5.97 13.67
CA VAL A 21 -1.26 4.78 13.76
C VAL A 21 -2.09 3.52 13.54
N PHE A 22 -1.49 2.53 12.87
CA PHE A 22 -2.14 1.27 12.56
C PHE A 22 -2.28 0.40 13.82
N ARG A 23 -3.51 -0.05 14.10
CA ARG A 23 -3.86 -0.84 15.30
C ARG A 23 -4.45 -2.21 15.02
N ALA A 24 -5.25 -2.36 13.96
CA ALA A 24 -5.92 -3.62 13.66
C ALA A 24 -6.23 -3.75 12.17
N VAL A 25 -6.18 -4.96 11.64
CA VAL A 25 -6.43 -5.25 10.22
C VAL A 25 -7.13 -6.59 10.09
N ALA A 26 -8.05 -6.67 9.13
CA ALA A 26 -8.57 -7.91 8.59
C ALA A 26 -8.34 -7.86 7.07
N VAL A 27 -7.33 -8.56 6.57
CA VAL A 27 -6.97 -8.55 5.14
C VAL A 27 -6.67 -9.96 4.66
N CYS A 28 -7.47 -10.46 3.72
CA CYS A 28 -7.30 -11.79 3.14
C CYS A 28 -6.30 -11.78 1.96
N PHE A 29 -6.26 -10.66 1.24
CA PHE A 29 -5.56 -10.52 -0.04
C PHE A 29 -4.64 -9.29 -0.05
N PRO A 30 -3.54 -9.28 0.73
CA PRO A 30 -2.61 -8.16 0.76
C PRO A 30 -1.87 -8.06 -0.59
N SER A 31 -1.71 -6.83 -1.09
CA SER A 31 -1.03 -6.52 -2.35
C SER A 31 0.49 -6.35 -2.18
N SER A 32 1.22 -7.44 -1.95
CA SER A 32 2.70 -7.46 -1.84
C SER A 32 3.28 -6.75 -0.60
N TRP A 33 2.55 -6.74 0.51
CA TRP A 33 3.04 -6.22 1.80
C TRP A 33 2.70 -7.18 2.95
N ARG A 34 3.39 -7.00 4.08
CA ARG A 34 3.26 -7.80 5.32
C ARG A 34 2.53 -7.00 6.38
N PRO A 35 1.24 -7.22 6.63
CA PRO A 35 0.48 -6.45 7.61
C PRO A 35 1.02 -6.59 9.05
N GLU A 36 1.50 -7.78 9.40
CA GLU A 36 2.05 -8.10 10.72
C GLU A 36 3.26 -7.22 11.10
N GLU A 37 4.04 -6.77 10.11
CA GLU A 37 5.21 -5.90 10.33
C GLU A 37 4.85 -4.42 10.48
N LYS A 38 3.58 -4.04 10.30
CA LYS A 38 3.15 -2.64 10.23
C LYS A 38 2.33 -2.20 11.45
N ASN A 39 1.97 -3.13 12.32
CA ASN A 39 1.23 -2.81 13.53
C ASN A 39 1.99 -1.81 14.40
N GLY A 40 1.29 -0.80 14.92
CA GLY A 40 1.87 0.27 15.73
C GLY A 40 2.56 1.39 14.93
N LEU A 41 2.77 1.23 13.63
CA LEU A 41 3.45 2.25 12.83
C LEU A 41 2.49 3.37 12.40
N PRO A 42 2.98 4.62 12.31
CA PRO A 42 2.24 5.72 11.69
C PRO A 42 2.18 5.57 10.17
N VAL A 43 1.19 6.23 9.54
CA VAL A 43 0.93 6.13 8.09
C VAL A 43 2.17 6.39 7.23
N HIS A 44 2.97 7.42 7.55
CA HIS A 44 4.19 7.73 6.79
C HIS A 44 5.24 6.60 6.84
N ALA A 45 5.36 5.90 7.97
CA ALA A 45 6.31 4.81 8.15
C ALA A 45 5.85 3.55 7.43
N ILE A 46 4.54 3.26 7.45
CA ILE A 46 3.92 2.17 6.66
C ILE A 46 4.22 2.37 5.16
N HIS A 47 4.10 3.61 4.68
CA HIS A 47 4.28 3.96 3.27
C HIS A 47 5.72 4.32 2.89
N PHE A 48 6.69 4.19 3.78
CA PHE A 48 8.10 4.45 3.48
C PHE A 48 8.62 3.76 2.19
N PRO A 49 8.25 2.50 1.88
CA PRO A 49 8.70 1.84 0.66
C PRO A 49 8.11 2.42 -0.64
N VAL A 50 7.08 3.26 -0.56
CA VAL A 50 6.43 3.84 -1.75
C VAL A 50 7.25 5.05 -2.21
N PRO A 51 7.90 5.00 -3.39
CA PRO A 51 8.76 6.08 -3.85
C PRO A 51 7.99 7.39 -3.95
N THR A 52 8.60 8.49 -3.49
CA THR A 52 8.09 9.87 -3.59
C THR A 52 6.80 10.19 -2.82
N LEU A 53 6.04 9.21 -2.32
CA LEU A 53 4.74 9.43 -1.67
C LEU A 53 4.86 10.36 -0.47
N ASN A 54 5.76 10.05 0.47
CA ASN A 54 5.91 10.86 1.68
C ASN A 54 6.34 12.29 1.34
N LYS A 55 7.27 12.45 0.38
CA LYS A 55 7.74 13.77 -0.08
C LYS A 55 6.61 14.61 -0.70
N ASN A 56 5.76 13.99 -1.51
CA ASN A 56 4.79 14.72 -2.34
C ASN A 56 3.41 14.84 -1.69
N LEU A 57 3.01 13.86 -0.88
CA LEU A 57 1.64 13.70 -0.38
C LEU A 57 1.54 13.50 1.14
N GLY A 58 2.64 13.21 1.86
CA GLY A 58 2.60 12.85 3.29
C GLY A 58 1.81 13.84 4.14
N ALA A 59 2.17 15.13 4.09
CA ALA A 59 1.47 16.17 4.85
C ALA A 59 -0.01 16.35 4.46
N ARG A 60 -0.37 16.09 3.20
CA ARG A 60 -1.77 16.17 2.74
C ARG A 60 -2.58 14.99 3.25
N ILE A 61 -1.98 13.80 3.33
CA ILE A 61 -2.59 12.60 3.90
C ILE A 61 -2.87 12.83 5.38
N ASP A 62 -1.89 13.31 6.15
CA ASP A 62 -2.06 13.59 7.58
C ASP A 62 -3.19 14.60 7.82
N LYS A 63 -3.19 15.71 7.07
CA LYS A 63 -4.27 16.71 7.13
C LYS A 63 -5.64 16.13 6.77
N SER A 64 -5.69 15.27 5.75
CA SER A 64 -6.95 14.64 5.33
C SER A 64 -7.51 13.72 6.41
N LEU A 65 -6.66 12.93 7.07
CA LEU A 65 -7.09 12.03 8.14
C LEU A 65 -7.54 12.81 9.38
N ALA A 66 -6.83 13.88 9.73
CA ALA A 66 -7.19 14.75 10.86
C ALA A 66 -8.54 15.47 10.68
N ASN A 67 -8.97 15.70 9.44
CA ASN A 67 -10.22 16.38 9.11
C ASN A 67 -11.38 15.44 8.76
N LEU A 68 -11.24 14.12 8.99
CA LEU A 68 -12.34 13.19 8.75
C LEU A 68 -13.47 13.42 9.77
N GLU A 69 -14.67 13.71 9.26
CA GLU A 69 -15.87 13.92 10.08
C GLU A 69 -16.76 12.66 10.07
N PRO A 70 -17.39 12.31 11.20
CA PRO A 70 -18.39 11.25 11.24
C PRO A 70 -19.50 11.46 10.19
N GLY A 71 -19.85 10.40 9.48
CA GLY A 71 -20.86 10.44 8.40
C GLY A 71 -20.32 10.92 7.04
N LYS A 72 -19.05 11.31 6.94
CA LYS A 72 -18.39 11.60 5.66
C LYS A 72 -17.33 10.53 5.36
N ALA A 73 -17.31 10.08 4.11
CA ALA A 73 -16.33 9.13 3.61
C ALA A 73 -15.61 9.70 2.38
N TRP A 74 -14.35 9.31 2.22
CA TRP A 74 -13.53 9.63 1.07
C TRP A 74 -13.06 8.34 0.44
N GLU A 75 -13.05 8.29 -0.89
CA GLU A 75 -12.60 7.14 -1.66
C GLU A 75 -11.39 7.52 -2.52
N ARG A 76 -10.48 6.56 -2.69
CA ARG A 76 -9.40 6.63 -3.67
C ARG A 76 -9.21 5.28 -4.32
N SER A 77 -8.87 5.30 -5.61
CA SER A 77 -8.44 4.09 -6.32
C SER A 77 -6.92 3.92 -6.18
N ASN A 78 -6.48 2.68 -5.98
CA ASN A 78 -5.09 2.26 -6.06
C ASN A 78 -5.02 1.05 -6.97
N TRP A 79 -3.99 0.97 -7.82
CA TRP A 79 -3.84 -0.14 -8.75
C TRP A 79 -2.38 -0.57 -8.85
N GLY A 80 -2.19 -1.79 -9.32
CA GLY A 80 -0.90 -2.40 -9.60
C GLY A 80 -1.11 -3.61 -10.50
N LEU A 81 -0.02 -4.15 -11.03
CA LEU A 81 -0.04 -5.34 -11.87
C LEU A 81 0.57 -6.54 -11.13
N SER A 82 -0.01 -7.72 -11.33
CA SER A 82 0.53 -8.99 -10.84
C SER A 82 0.83 -9.90 -12.03
N ARG A 83 1.83 -10.77 -11.91
CA ARG A 83 2.09 -11.83 -12.89
C ARG A 83 1.27 -13.10 -12.64
N SER A 84 0.48 -13.13 -11.58
CA SER A 84 -0.32 -14.28 -11.16
C SER A 84 -1.75 -13.85 -10.87
N ALA A 85 -2.70 -14.75 -11.14
CA ALA A 85 -4.11 -14.59 -10.80
C ALA A 85 -4.40 -14.80 -9.30
N GLU A 86 -3.41 -15.28 -8.52
CA GLU A 86 -3.53 -15.43 -7.07
C GLU A 86 -3.91 -14.11 -6.41
N LEU A 87 -4.97 -14.09 -5.60
CA LEU A 87 -5.41 -12.87 -4.93
C LEU A 87 -4.50 -12.53 -3.74
N ASN A 88 -4.06 -13.55 -3.01
CA ASN A 88 -3.19 -13.37 -1.85
C ASN A 88 -1.74 -13.18 -2.30
N GLN A 89 -1.33 -11.91 -2.43
CA GLN A 89 0.04 -11.53 -2.79
C GLN A 89 0.92 -11.30 -1.55
N HIS A 90 0.65 -11.97 -0.42
CA HIS A 90 1.49 -11.86 0.76
C HIS A 90 2.94 -12.29 0.45
N PRO A 91 3.98 -11.58 0.90
CA PRO A 91 5.36 -11.90 0.52
C PRO A 91 5.87 -13.30 0.91
N THR A 92 5.20 -14.03 1.80
CA THR A 92 5.51 -15.47 2.07
C THR A 92 4.99 -16.43 1.00
N ARG A 93 4.23 -15.94 0.02
CA ARG A 93 3.72 -16.73 -1.11
C ARG A 93 4.72 -16.86 -2.24
N ASP A 94 5.81 -16.09 -2.20
CA ASP A 94 6.88 -16.11 -3.20
C ASP A 94 6.38 -16.01 -4.65
N ILE A 95 5.36 -15.18 -4.86
CA ILE A 95 4.75 -14.98 -6.17
C ILE A 95 5.71 -14.13 -7.04
N PRO A 96 5.99 -14.54 -8.30
CA PRO A 96 6.85 -13.78 -9.19
C PRO A 96 6.38 -12.33 -9.38
N ARG A 97 7.28 -11.38 -9.13
CA ARG A 97 6.99 -9.95 -9.33
C ARG A 97 7.01 -9.57 -10.80
N VAL A 98 6.25 -8.53 -11.16
CA VAL A 98 6.33 -7.92 -12.48
C VAL A 98 7.74 -7.37 -12.69
N ALA A 99 8.50 -8.01 -13.58
CA ALA A 99 9.77 -7.49 -14.04
C ALA A 99 9.52 -6.30 -14.96
N LEU A 100 10.05 -5.14 -14.61
CA LEU A 100 10.20 -4.04 -15.55
C LEU A 100 11.36 -4.43 -16.49
N ARG A 101 11.06 -4.79 -17.73
CA ARG A 101 12.10 -4.73 -18.78
C ARG A 101 12.40 -3.25 -18.97
N ASN A 102 13.65 -2.82 -18.75
CA ASN A 102 14.10 -1.52 -19.25
C ASN A 102 13.98 -1.56 -20.79
N PRO A 103 13.15 -0.72 -21.43
CA PRO A 103 13.13 -0.64 -22.87
C PRO A 103 14.11 0.46 -23.29
N VAL A 104 15.40 0.27 -23.05
CA VAL A 104 16.48 0.93 -23.84
C VAL A 104 17.68 -0.02 -23.82
N GLY A 105 17.71 -0.95 -24.76
CA GLY A 105 18.99 -1.44 -25.25
C GLY A 105 19.53 -0.34 -26.17
N GLU A 106 20.67 0.25 -25.83
CA GLU A 106 21.44 0.99 -26.82
C GLU A 106 21.76 0.03 -27.97
N CYS A 107 21.18 0.32 -29.14
CA CYS A 107 21.65 -0.27 -30.38
C CYS A 107 23.03 0.36 -30.63
N VAL A 108 24.09 -0.30 -30.17
CA VAL A 108 25.45 0.09 -30.53
C VAL A 108 25.56 -0.16 -32.04
N ALA A 109 25.53 0.92 -32.82
CA ALA A 109 25.86 0.87 -34.23
C ALA A 109 27.29 0.33 -34.32
N GLY A 110 27.44 -0.91 -34.76
CA GLY A 110 28.73 -1.50 -35.07
C GLY A 110 29.42 -0.64 -36.12
N GLY A 111 30.55 -0.07 -35.75
CA GLY A 111 31.49 0.50 -36.71
C GLY A 111 32.25 -0.64 -37.40
N THR A 112 32.25 -0.61 -38.72
CA THR A 112 33.44 -0.56 -39.58
C THR A 112 33.01 0.01 -40.92
#